data_AF-A0A3C0GTH2-F1
#
_entry.id   AF-A0A3C0GTH2-F1
#
_cell.length_a   1.000
_cell.length_b   1.000
_cell.length_c   1.000
_cell.angle_alpha   90.00
_cell.angle_beta   90.00
_cell.angle_gamma   90.00
#
_symmetry.space_group_name_H-M   'P 1'
#
loop_
_entity.id
_entity.type
_entity.pdbx_description
1 polymer ?
#
loop_
_entity_poly.entity_id
_entity_poly.type
_entity_poly.pdbx_seq_one_letter_code
_entity_poly.pdbx_strand_id
1 'polypeptide(L)' 'MGITILFTVFAVLLLLGVPVAYALAAAALATLWYLDLPTLVLVQQISAGTGSASLIAIPLFIFAG' A
#
# COMPACT_ATOMS: atom_id res chain seq x y z
N MET A 1 -10.13 -13.86 -5.30
CA MET A 1 -9.81 -13.01 -6.48
C MET A 1 -9.24 -11.64 -6.11
N GLY A 2 -9.62 -11.03 -4.98
CA GLY A 2 -8.98 -9.78 -4.53
C GLY A 2 -7.46 -9.88 -4.33
N ILE A 3 -6.97 -10.92 -3.64
CA ILE A 3 -5.53 -11.13 -3.40
C ILE A 3 -4.75 -11.28 -4.70
N THR A 4 -5.30 -12.01 -5.68
CA THR A 4 -4.67 -12.18 -7.00
C THR A 4 -4.58 -10.84 -7.73
N ILE A 5 -5.62 -10.01 -7.69
CA ILE A 5 -5.58 -8.67 -8.32
C ILE A 5 -4.53 -7.79 -7.65
N LEU A 6 -4.50 -7.79 -6.30
CA LEU A 6 -3.51 -7.05 -5.53
C LEU A 6 -2.08 -7.44 -5.93
N PHE A 7 -1.77 -8.73 -5.91
CA PHE A 7 -0.43 -9.23 -6.22
C PHE A 7 -0.04 -9.03 -7.68
N THR A 8 -0.95 -9.28 -8.61
CA THR A 8 -0.66 -9.14 -10.04
C THR A 8 -0.46 -7.68 -10.42
N VAL A 9 -1.33 -6.76 -9.97
CA VAL A 9 -1.18 -5.33 -10.26
C VAL A 9 0.09 -4.78 -9.60
N PHE A 10 0.38 -5.17 -8.37
CA PHE A 10 1.61 -4.77 -7.67
C PHE A 10 2.86 -5.26 -8.41
N ALA A 11 2.92 -6.55 -8.78
CA ALA A 11 4.05 -7.14 -9.48
C ALA A 11 4.30 -6.47 -10.85
N VAL A 12 3.23 -6.20 -11.62
CA VAL A 12 3.34 -5.49 -12.90
C VAL A 12 3.89 -4.08 -12.71
N LEU A 13 3.40 -3.32 -11.71
CA LEU A 13 3.89 -1.96 -11.44
C LEU A 13 5.35 -1.95 -10.99
N LEU A 14 5.78 -2.93 -10.19
CA LEU A 14 7.19 -3.07 -9.82
C LEU A 14 8.08 -3.40 -11.02
N LEU A 15 7.64 -4.29 -11.92
CA LEU A 15 8.38 -4.63 -13.14
C LEU A 15 8.50 -3.42 -14.08
N LEU A 16 7.54 -2.50 -14.05
CA LEU A 16 7.59 -1.23 -14.78
C LEU A 16 8.47 -0.16 -14.11
N GLY A 17 9.06 -0.45 -12.94
CA GLY A 17 9.93 0.48 -12.22
C GLY A 17 9.19 1.55 -11.42
N VAL A 18 7.88 1.39 -11.17
CA VAL A 18 7.12 2.32 -10.33
C VAL A 18 7.60 2.22 -8.88
N PRO A 19 7.83 3.35 -8.18
CA PRO A 19 8.25 3.30 -6.78
C PRO A 19 7.24 2.52 -5.92
N VAL A 20 7.76 1.71 -4.99
CA VAL A 20 7.00 0.71 -4.22
C VAL A 20 5.75 1.31 -3.56
N ALA A 21 5.85 2.52 -2.99
CA ALA A 21 4.72 3.19 -2.35
C ALA A 21 3.55 3.44 -3.31
N TYR A 22 3.83 3.91 -4.53
CA TYR A 22 2.81 4.14 -5.55
C TYR A 22 2.26 2.82 -6.10
N ALA A 23 3.12 1.82 -6.29
CA ALA A 23 2.70 0.50 -6.74
C ALA A 23 1.71 -0.15 -5.76
N LEU A 24 2.00 -0.05 -4.46
CA LEU A 24 1.17 -0.61 -3.41
C LEU A 24 -0.18 0.12 -3.27
N ALA A 25 -0.16 1.46 -3.34
CA ALA A 25 -1.39 2.27 -3.32
C ALA A 25 -2.30 1.98 -4.53
N ALA A 26 -1.72 1.90 -5.74
CA ALA A 26 -2.48 1.62 -6.96
C ALA A 26 -3.05 0.19 -6.99
N ALA A 27 -2.27 -0.81 -6.54
CA ALA A 27 -2.75 -2.19 -6.43
C ALA A 27 -3.90 -2.33 -5.41
N ALA A 28 -3.80 -1.63 -4.28
CA ALA A 28 -4.86 -1.58 -3.27
C ALA A 28 -6.12 -0.90 -3.81
N LEU A 29 -6.00 0.23 -4.54
CA LEU A 29 -7.13 0.88 -5.21
C LEU A 29 -7.81 -0.04 -6.22
N ALA A 30 -7.04 -0.70 -7.09
CA ALA A 30 -7.57 -1.63 -8.08
C ALA A 30 -8.34 -2.79 -7.43
N THR A 31 -7.84 -3.28 -6.29
CA THR A 31 -8.49 -4.35 -5.52
C THR A 31 -9.77 -3.88 -4.84
N LEU A 32 -9.79 -2.67 -4.30
CA LEU A 32 -11.00 -2.09 -3.68
C LEU A 32 -12.09 -1.84 -4.72
N TRP A 33 -11.73 -1.33 -5.90
CA TRP A 33 -12.67 -1.19 -7.02
C TRP A 33 -13.25 -2.53 -7.46
N TYR A 34 -12.43 -3.59 -7.53
CA TYR A 34 -12.93 -4.91 -7.86
C TYR A 34 -13.89 -5.49 -6.80
N LEU A 35 -13.72 -5.11 -5.54
CA LEU A 35 -14.56 -5.57 -4.43
C LEU A 35 -15.79 -4.67 -4.20
N ASP A 36 -16.03 -3.66 -5.04
CA ASP A 36 -17.06 -2.63 -4.86
C ASP A 36 -17.00 -1.96 -3.47
N LEU A 37 -15.80 -1.88 -2.89
CA LEU A 37 -15.59 -1.27 -1.60
C LEU A 37 -15.35 0.24 -1.74
N PRO A 38 -15.84 1.06 -0.79
CA PRO A 38 -15.57 2.49 -0.79
C PRO A 38 -14.06 2.76 -0.80
N THR A 39 -13.58 3.61 -1.71
CA THR A 39 -12.16 4.01 -1.80
C THR A 39 -11.69 4.74 -0.54
N LEU A 40 -12.62 5.27 0.26
CA LEU A 40 -12.36 5.84 1.59
C LEU A 40 -11.64 4.84 2.53
N VAL A 41 -11.91 3.54 2.39
CA VAL A 41 -11.27 2.48 3.19
C VAL A 41 -9.76 2.49 2.99
N LEU A 42 -9.26 2.86 1.79
CA LEU A 42 -7.83 2.98 1.56
C LEU A 42 -7.19 4.07 2.41
N VAL A 43 -7.81 5.25 2.43
CA VAL A 43 -7.30 6.40 3.17
C VAL A 43 -7.33 6.12 4.67
N GLN A 44 -8.40 5.47 5.15
CA GLN A 44 -8.52 5.02 6.54
C GLN A 44 -7.45 3.99 6.91
N GLN A 45 -7.19 3.01 6.04
CA GLN A 45 -6.15 2.00 6.29
C GLN A 45 -4.74 2.59 6.27
N ILE A 46 -4.47 3.57 5.39
CA ILE A 46 -3.21 4.29 5.40
C ILE A 46 -3.07 5.05 6.72
N SER A 47 -4.09 5.80 7.16
CA SER A 47 -4.01 6.53 8.44
C SER A 47 -3.89 5.62 9.66
N ALA A 48 -4.57 4.47 9.65
CA ALA A 48 -4.45 3.44 10.68
C ALA A 48 -3.06 2.80 10.69
N GLY A 49 -2.45 2.60 9.52
CA GLY A 49 -1.09 2.09 9.36
C GLY A 49 -0.03 3.05 9.90
N THR A 50 -0.18 4.36 9.68
CA THR A 50 0.73 5.39 10.18
C THR A 50 0.75 5.49 11.72
N GLY A 51 -0.34 5.07 12.38
CA GLY A 51 -0.44 5.02 13.84
C GLY A 51 0.35 3.87 14.49
N SER A 52 0.84 2.91 13.70
CA SER A 52 1.72 1.86 14.20
C SER A 52 3.15 2.40 14.32
N ALA A 53 3.58 2.65 15.56
CA ALA A 53 4.87 3.24 15.91
C ALA A 53 6.07 2.61 15.18
N SER A 54 5.98 1.36 14.74
CA SER A 54 7.04 0.67 13.98
C SER A 54 7.38 1.30 12.61
N LEU A 55 6.41 1.88 11.89
CA LEU A 55 6.66 2.45 10.55
C LEU A 55 7.34 3.83 10.61
N ILE A 56 7.16 4.57 11.71
CA ILE A 56 7.93 5.79 12.02
C ILE A 56 9.26 5.42 12.70
N ALA A 57 9.26 4.39 13.53
CA ALA A 57 10.45 3.96 14.24
C ALA A 57 11.54 3.45 13.29
N ILE A 58 11.25 2.73 12.20
CA ILE A 58 12.30 2.28 11.27
C ILE A 58 13.11 3.48 10.69
N PRO A 59 12.48 4.54 10.15
CA PRO A 59 13.20 5.76 9.79
C PRO A 59 13.95 6.40 10.96
N LEU A 60 13.30 6.59 12.12
CA LEU A 60 13.92 7.27 13.25
C LEU A 60 15.04 6.46 13.92
N PHE A 61 15.02 5.14 13.86
CA PHE A 61 16.10 4.26 14.33
C PHE A 61 17.31 4.31 13.40
N ILE A 62 17.10 4.49 12.09
CA ILE A 62 18.17 4.70 11.09
C ILE A 62 18.80 6.09 11.25
N PHE A 63 18.05 7.10 11.69
CA PHE A 63 18.56 8.46 11.94
C PHE A 63 19.10 8.70 13.37
N ALA A 64 18.81 7.80 14.32
CA ALA A 64 19.29 7.88 15.72
C ALA A 64 20.61 7.12 15.96
N GLY A 65 21.19 6.50 14.92
CA GLY A 65 22.51 5.85 14.93
C GLY A 65 23.49 6.57 14.02
#